data_AF-A0A969VR21-F1
#
_entry.id   AF-A0A969VR21-F1
#
_cell.length_a   1.000
_cell.length_b   1.000
_cell.length_c   1.000
_cell.angle_alpha   90.00
_cell.angle_beta   90.00
_cell.angle_gamma   90.00
#
_symmetry.space_group_name_H-M   'P 1'
#
loop_
_entity.id
_entity.type
_entity.pdbx_description
1 polymer ?
#
loop_
_entity_poly.entity_id
_entity_poly.type
_entity_poly.pdbx_seq_one_letter_code
_entity_poly.pdbx_strand_id
1 'polypeptide(L)' 'MQRSTFVFKKAKDKLECRIHKRLIDIDDVNSEVINNLSTLTLPAGVDLNIETV' A
#
# COMPACT_ATOMS: atom_id res chain seq x y z
N MET A 1 -19.70 11.15 -0.47
CA MET A 1 -19.86 12.59 -0.15
C MET A 1 -20.84 13.22 -1.15
N GLN A 2 -21.53 14.31 -0.80
CA GLN A 2 -22.45 14.99 -1.73
C GLN A 2 -21.65 15.97 -2.60
N ARG A 3 -21.82 15.94 -3.92
CA ARG A 3 -21.07 16.80 -4.86
C ARG A 3 -21.44 18.29 -4.75
N SER A 4 -22.63 18.60 -4.26
CA SER A 4 -23.16 19.96 -4.23
C SER A 4 -23.57 20.38 -2.82
N THR A 5 -23.23 21.63 -2.49
CA THR A 5 -23.52 22.27 -1.21
C THR A 5 -24.99 22.72 -1.06
N PHE A 6 -25.79 22.77 -2.14
CA PHE A 6 -27.21 23.16 -2.05
C PHE A 6 -28.12 22.47 -3.09
N VAL A 7 -29.35 22.13 -2.67
CA VAL A 7 -30.51 21.63 -3.46
C VAL A 7 -30.36 20.30 -4.21
N PHE A 8 -29.17 19.83 -4.57
CA PHE A 8 -29.00 18.57 -5.32
C PHE A 8 -28.79 17.33 -4.45
N LYS A 9 -29.87 16.83 -3.83
CA LYS A 9 -29.87 15.65 -2.94
C LYS A 9 -29.49 14.32 -3.64
N LYS A 10 -29.63 14.23 -4.97
CA LYS A 10 -29.31 13.03 -5.77
C LYS A 10 -27.83 12.96 -6.19
N ALA A 11 -27.07 14.04 -6.08
CA ALA A 11 -25.68 14.09 -6.51
C ALA A 11 -24.74 13.57 -5.41
N LYS A 12 -24.60 12.25 -5.30
CA LYS A 12 -23.73 11.59 -4.31
C LYS A 12 -22.59 10.84 -4.98
N ASP A 13 -21.37 11.12 -4.53
CA ASP A 13 -20.19 10.33 -4.86
C ASP A 13 -19.94 9.24 -3.86
N LYS A 14 -19.70 8.04 -4.38
CA LYS A 14 -19.07 6.94 -3.67
C LYS A 14 -17.60 6.98 -4.05
N LEU A 15 -16.75 7.22 -3.05
CA LEU A 15 -15.31 7.12 -3.19
C LEU A 15 -14.89 5.90 -2.41
N GLU A 16 -13.90 5.18 -2.92
CA GLU A 16 -13.26 4.08 -2.22
C GLU A 16 -11.74 4.31 -2.24
N CYS A 17 -11.09 3.91 -1.16
CA CYS A 17 -9.64 3.81 -1.11
C CYS A 17 -9.30 2.32 -1.20
N ARG A 18 -8.51 1.92 -2.20
CA ARG A 18 -8.01 0.54 -2.33
C ARG A 18 -6.56 0.49 -1.85
N ILE A 19 -6.28 -0.49 -1.01
CA ILE A 19 -4.92 -0.78 -0.52
C ILE A 19 -4.59 -2.19 -0.99
N HIS A 20 -3.47 -2.35 -1.69
CA HIS A 20 -2.99 -3.65 -2.15
C HIS A 20 -1.92 -4.17 -1.21
N LYS A 21 -2.22 -5.27 -0.51
CA LYS A 21 -1.24 -5.97 0.34
C LYS A 21 -0.64 -7.14 -0.43
N ARG A 22 0.68 -7.26 -0.38
CA ARG A 22 1.43 -8.38 -0.97
C ARG A 22 2.24 -9.04 0.14
N LEU A 23 2.18 -10.36 0.22
CA LEU A 23 3.02 -11.16 1.12
C LEU A 23 4.06 -11.86 0.24
N ILE A 24 5.34 -11.76 0.64
CA ILE A 24 6.44 -12.49 0.02
C ILE A 24 7.10 -13.25 1.16
N ASP A 25 7.17 -14.56 1.03
CA ASP A 25 7.84 -15.45 1.98
C ASP A 25 9.17 -15.93 1.38
N ILE A 26 10.22 -15.99 2.19
CA ILE A 26 11.58 -16.34 1.77
C ILE A 26 12.09 -17.42 2.72
N ASP A 27 12.26 -18.64 2.21
CA ASP A 27 12.66 -19.80 3.01
C ASP A 27 14.12 -19.72 3.54
N ASP A 28 15.03 -19.07 2.80
CA ASP A 28 16.45 -19.01 3.14
C ASP A 28 16.95 -17.55 3.18
N VAL A 29 16.91 -16.97 4.37
CA VAL A 29 17.29 -15.57 4.59
C VAL A 29 18.79 -15.48 4.87
N ASN A 30 19.58 -15.22 3.82
CA ASN A 30 20.98 -14.83 3.99
C ASN A 30 21.12 -13.32 4.30
N SER A 31 22.19 -12.94 4.99
CA SER A 31 22.54 -11.55 5.31
C SER A 31 22.65 -10.65 4.07
N GLU A 32 23.10 -11.19 2.94
CA GLU A 32 23.12 -10.48 1.65
C GLU A 32 21.71 -10.16 1.13
N VAL A 33 20.74 -11.03 1.38
CA VAL A 33 19.34 -10.85 0.94
C VAL A 33 18.67 -9.71 1.69
N ILE A 34 18.93 -9.59 3.00
CA ILE A 34 18.42 -8.48 3.83
C ILE A 34 18.97 -7.12 3.32
N ASN A 35 20.26 -7.07 2.99
CA ASN A 35 20.89 -5.87 2.44
C ASN A 35 20.30 -5.49 1.08
N ASN A 36 20.04 -6.49 0.22
CA ASN A 36 19.42 -6.27 -1.09
C ASN A 36 17.98 -5.77 -0.99
N LEU A 37 17.18 -6.31 -0.07
CA LEU A 37 15.80 -5.85 0.18
C LEU A 37 15.76 -4.42 0.72
N SER A 38 16.73 -4.05 1.57
CA SER A 38 16.83 -2.70 2.15
C SER A 38 17.31 -1.66 1.14
N THR A 39 18.11 -2.08 0.15
CA THR A 39 18.65 -1.19 -0.91
C THR A 39 17.68 -1.07 -2.09
N LEU A 40 16.61 -1.87 -2.13
CA LEU A 40 15.68 -1.89 -3.24
C LEU A 40 14.95 -0.55 -3.37
N THR A 41 15.02 0.07 -4.55
CA THR A 41 14.32 1.31 -4.83
C THR A 41 12.84 1.04 -5.05
N LEU A 42 12.05 1.36 -4.03
CA LEU A 42 10.59 1.24 -4.11
C LEU A 42 10.00 2.49 -4.77
N PRO A 43 8.94 2.34 -5.58
CA PRO A 43 8.15 3.47 -6.03
C PRO A 43 7.57 4.23 -4.83
N ALA A 44 7.49 5.55 -4.95
CA ALA A 44 6.85 6.38 -3.92
C ALA A 44 5.40 5.93 -3.68
N GLY A 45 5.05 5.67 -2.41
CA GLY A 45 3.72 5.22 -2.01
C GLY A 45 3.58 3.71 -1.75
N VAL A 46 4.68 2.95 -1.81
CA VAL A 46 4.73 1.55 -1.33
C VAL A 46 5.39 1.52 0.05
N ASP A 47 4.71 0.91 1.00
CA ASP A 47 5.23 0.66 2.35
C ASP A 47 5.67 -0.81 2.48
N LEU A 48 6.81 -1.05 3.10
CA LEU A 48 7.35 -2.40 3.36
C LEU A 48 7.50 -2.61 4.87
N ASN A 49 7.00 -3.74 5.35
CA ASN A 49 7.27 -4.22 6.70
C ASN A 49 8.05 -5.53 6.61
N ILE A 50 9.22 -5.58 7.26
CA ILE A 50 10.07 -6.77 7.33
C ILE A 50 9.98 -7.30 8.75
N GLU A 51 9.43 -8.51 8.91
CA GLU A 51 9.37 -9.21 10.20
C GLU A 51 10.38 -10.36 10.15
N THR A 52 11.42 -10.29 11.00
CA THR A 52 12.35 -11.39 11.23
C THR A 52 11.89 -12.18 12.45
N VAL A 53 11.86 -13.52 12.33
CA VAL A 53 11.57 -14.44 13.44
C VAL A 53 12.82 -14.69 14.28
#